data_AF-A0A4Q3UTP8-F1
#
_entry.id   AF-A0A4Q3UTP8-F1
#
_cell.length_a   1.000
_cell.length_b   1.000
_cell.length_c   1.000
_cell.angle_alpha   90.00
_cell.angle_beta   90.00
_cell.angle_gamma   90.00
#
_symmetry.space_group_name_H-M   'P 1'
#
loop_
_entity.id
_entity.type
_entity.pdbx_description
1 polymer ?
#
loop_
_entity_poly.entity_id
_entity_poly.type
_entity_poly.pdbx_seq_one_letter_code
_entity_poly.pdbx_strand_id
1 'polypeptide(L)'
;FNESEELYYQVEGDIILRIIEDGKPRDIAINEGDIFLLPPRTPHSPQRGEGTVGLVIEKVRETEEDGFLWYCENCGNKLYEEHLHVSDIVSQLPPVMEGFYSSEERRTCSKCGAVMSPPVKKG
;
A
#
# COMPACT_ATOMS: atom_id res chain seq x y z
N PHE A 1 -3.03 -3.67 4.11
CA PHE A 1 -4.12 -3.08 4.91
C PHE A 1 -3.79 -3.27 6.37
N ASN A 2 -4.25 -2.33 7.18
CA ASN A 2 -4.19 -2.38 8.64
C ASN A 2 -5.55 -2.87 9.17
N GLU A 3 -5.56 -3.61 10.29
CA GLU A 3 -6.80 -4.02 10.97
C GLU A 3 -7.52 -2.85 11.68
N SER A 4 -6.85 -1.71 11.82
CA SER A 4 -7.37 -0.46 12.37
C SER A 4 -7.44 0.66 11.33
N GLU A 5 -8.06 1.78 11.69
CA GLU A 5 -8.10 2.99 10.87
C GLU A 5 -6.73 3.65 10.75
N GLU A 6 -6.55 4.44 9.69
CA GLU A 6 -5.39 5.31 9.52
C GLU A 6 -5.84 6.74 9.22
N LEU A 7 -5.38 7.69 10.02
CA LEU A 7 -5.67 9.11 9.81
C LEU A 7 -4.56 9.75 8.99
N TYR A 8 -4.94 10.33 7.85
CA TYR A 8 -4.08 11.14 6.99
C TYR A 8 -4.40 12.61 7.22
N TYR A 9 -3.36 13.43 7.39
CA TYR A 9 -3.45 14.88 7.28
C TYR A 9 -2.33 15.37 6.37
N GLN A 10 -2.68 15.93 5.22
CA GLN A 10 -1.70 16.32 4.22
C GLN A 10 -1.30 17.79 4.43
N VAL A 11 -0.05 18.03 4.78
CA VAL A 11 0.45 19.34 5.24
C VAL A 11 0.98 20.19 4.08
N GLU A 12 1.73 19.56 3.16
CA GLU A 12 2.32 20.23 2.00
C GLU A 12 2.13 19.36 0.76
N GLY A 13 1.65 19.94 -0.33
CA GLY A 13 1.43 19.31 -1.63
C GLY A 13 0.36 18.21 -1.64
N ASP A 14 0.00 17.76 -2.85
CA ASP A 14 -1.08 16.80 -3.06
C ASP A 14 -0.55 15.36 -3.21
N ILE A 15 -1.31 14.38 -2.71
CA ILE A 15 -1.03 12.96 -2.90
C ILE A 15 -2.25 12.21 -3.43
N ILE A 16 -2.00 11.03 -4.00
CA ILE A 16 -3.05 10.09 -4.37
C ILE A 16 -2.92 8.85 -3.49
N LEU A 17 -3.99 8.50 -2.78
CA LEU A 17 -4.11 7.22 -2.09
C LEU A 17 -4.86 6.25 -2.99
N ARG A 18 -4.15 5.30 -3.60
CA ARG A 18 -4.79 4.22 -4.37
C ARG A 18 -5.33 3.18 -3.42
N ILE A 19 -6.58 2.78 -3.58
CA ILE A 19 -7.23 1.75 -2.75
C ILE A 19 -7.82 0.64 -3.61
N ILE A 20 -8.17 -0.48 -2.96
CA ILE A 20 -9.05 -1.50 -3.52
C ILE A 20 -10.41 -1.42 -2.82
N GLU A 21 -11.43 -1.01 -3.56
CA GLU A 21 -12.82 -0.89 -3.10
C GLU A 21 -13.69 -1.84 -3.92
N ASP A 22 -14.46 -2.71 -3.26
CA ASP A 22 -15.28 -3.73 -3.92
C ASP A 22 -14.52 -4.57 -4.96
N GLY A 23 -13.26 -4.89 -4.66
CA GLY A 23 -12.38 -5.65 -5.54
C GLY A 23 -11.88 -4.90 -6.77
N LYS A 24 -12.06 -3.57 -6.83
CA LYS A 24 -11.64 -2.71 -7.94
C LYS A 24 -10.68 -1.63 -7.45
N PRO A 25 -9.65 -1.29 -8.25
CA PRO A 25 -8.80 -0.13 -7.96
C PRO A 25 -9.59 1.18 -8.00
N ARG A 26 -9.34 2.06 -7.04
CA ARG A 26 -9.88 3.42 -6.99
C ARG A 26 -8.82 4.37 -6.44
N ASP A 27 -8.73 5.55 -7.03
CA ASP A 27 -7.82 6.61 -6.57
C ASP A 27 -8.60 7.61 -5.70
N ILE A 28 -8.03 7.96 -4.54
CA ILE A 28 -8.53 9.01 -3.65
C ILE A 28 -7.51 10.14 -3.65
N ALA A 29 -7.95 11.34 -4.02
CA ALA A 29 -7.12 12.54 -3.86
C ALA A 29 -7.14 12.99 -2.40
N ILE A 30 -5.97 13.26 -1.85
CA ILE A 30 -5.79 13.91 -0.54
C ILE A 30 -4.90 15.13 -0.83
N ASN A 31 -5.53 16.29 -0.97
CA ASN A 31 -4.87 17.53 -1.37
C ASN A 31 -4.26 18.21 -0.13
N GLU A 32 -3.42 19.21 -0.36
CA GLU A 32 -2.87 20.02 0.72
C GLU A 32 -3.99 20.59 1.63
N GLY A 33 -3.85 20.37 2.94
CA GLY A 33 -4.82 20.75 3.96
C GLY A 33 -5.92 19.71 4.24
N ASP A 34 -6.07 18.68 3.41
CA ASP A 34 -7.10 17.65 3.59
C ASP A 34 -6.80 16.76 4.80
N ILE A 35 -7.86 16.40 5.53
CA ILE A 35 -7.86 15.34 6.55
C ILE A 35 -8.73 14.20 6.03
N PHE A 36 -8.20 12.99 6.05
CA PHE A 36 -8.87 11.79 5.55
C PHE A 36 -8.68 10.64 6.53
N LEU A 37 -9.78 9.99 6.91
CA LEU A 37 -9.76 8.80 7.76
C LEU A 37 -10.00 7.57 6.88
N LEU A 38 -8.98 6.74 6.74
CA LEU A 38 -9.06 5.50 6.00
C LEU A 38 -9.73 4.42 6.86
N PRO A 39 -10.80 3.76 6.38
CA PRO A 39 -11.45 2.69 7.12
C PRO A 39 -10.52 1.47 7.32
N PRO A 40 -10.73 0.67 8.38
CA PRO A 40 -9.96 -0.53 8.61
C PRO A 40 -10.05 -1.51 7.46
N ARG A 41 -9.02 -2.35 7.33
CA ARG A 41 -8.95 -3.45 6.36
C ARG A 41 -9.07 -3.01 4.90
N THR A 42 -8.82 -1.73 4.62
CA THR A 42 -8.78 -1.18 3.26
C THR A 42 -7.37 -1.36 2.68
N PRO A 43 -7.17 -2.18 1.62
CA PRO A 43 -5.89 -2.22 0.92
C PRO A 43 -5.64 -0.86 0.26
N HIS A 44 -4.48 -0.27 0.54
CA HIS A 44 -4.15 1.07 0.09
C HIS A 44 -2.66 1.19 -0.26
N SER A 45 -2.32 2.13 -1.14
CA SER A 45 -0.96 2.40 -1.62
C SER A 45 -0.79 3.91 -1.83
N PRO A 46 -0.16 4.62 -0.88
CA PRO A 46 0.09 6.06 -0.99
C PRO A 46 1.08 6.38 -2.13
N GLN A 47 0.69 7.28 -3.02
CA GLN A 47 1.54 7.79 -4.10
C GLN A 47 1.93 9.23 -3.75
N ARG A 48 3.22 9.44 -3.43
CA ARG A 48 3.75 10.72 -2.96
C ARG A 48 4.66 11.35 -4.02
N GLY A 49 4.44 12.62 -4.28
CA GLY A 49 5.28 13.44 -5.18
C GLY A 49 6.51 14.00 -4.47
N GLU A 50 7.36 14.68 -5.23
CA GLU A 50 8.48 15.44 -4.65
C GLU A 50 7.96 16.64 -3.85
N GLY A 51 8.58 16.93 -2.70
CA GLY A 51 8.23 18.08 -1.86
C GLY A 51 6.92 17.95 -1.07
N THR A 52 6.25 16.79 -1.09
CA THR A 52 5.02 16.58 -0.30
C THR A 52 5.33 16.20 1.15
N VAL A 53 4.58 16.74 2.10
CA VAL A 53 4.67 16.40 3.54
C VAL A 53 3.30 16.05 4.07
N GLY A 54 3.18 14.90 4.75
CA GLY A 54 1.93 14.46 5.36
C GLY A 54 2.15 13.80 6.71
N LEU A 55 1.17 13.98 7.60
CA LEU A 55 1.05 13.29 8.88
C LEU A 55 0.18 12.06 8.70
N VAL A 56 0.65 10.90 9.15
CA VAL A 56 -0.15 9.68 9.26
C VAL A 56 -0.16 9.25 10.73
N ILE A 57 -1.35 8.99 11.27
CA ILE A 57 -1.54 8.46 12.63
C ILE A 57 -2.22 7.11 12.52
N GLU A 58 -1.60 6.10 13.13
CA GLU A 58 -2.08 4.72 13.17
C GLU A 58 -2.12 4.22 14.61
N LYS A 59 -2.94 3.20 14.86
CA LYS A 59 -2.91 2.48 16.14
C LYS A 59 -1.70 1.53 16.18
N VAL A 60 -1.06 1.43 17.34
CA VAL A 60 -0.09 0.36 17.61
C VAL A 60 -0.83 -0.98 17.64
N ARG A 61 -0.30 -1.97 16.92
CA ARG A 61 -0.86 -3.33 16.89
C ARG A 61 -0.56 -4.01 18.22
N GLU A 62 -1.57 -4.61 18.85
CA GLU A 62 -1.36 -5.35 20.10
C GLU A 62 -1.13 -6.84 19.81
N THR A 63 -2.00 -7.41 18.98
CA THR A 63 -1.95 -8.83 18.58
C THR A 63 -2.22 -9.03 17.09
N GLU A 64 -2.64 -7.97 16.40
CA GLU A 64 -3.03 -7.98 15.01
C GLU A 64 -1.81 -8.08 14.08
N GLU A 65 -2.04 -8.66 12.91
CA GLU A 65 -1.09 -8.68 11.80
C GLU A 65 -1.54 -7.72 10.70
N ASP A 66 -0.58 -7.12 10.01
CA ASP A 66 -0.83 -6.31 8.83
C ASP A 66 -0.74 -7.15 7.57
N GLY A 67 -1.62 -6.88 6.61
CA GLY A 67 -1.57 -7.50 5.29
C GLY A 67 -0.80 -6.64 4.30
N PHE A 68 0.21 -7.19 3.63
CA PHE A 68 0.90 -6.59 2.49
C PHE A 68 0.43 -7.28 1.22
N LEU A 69 -0.18 -6.52 0.30
CA LEU A 69 -0.88 -7.08 -0.86
C LEU A 69 -0.44 -6.40 -2.14
N TRP A 70 -0.34 -7.20 -3.20
CA TRP A 70 -0.07 -6.74 -4.55
C TRP A 70 -1.20 -7.14 -5.49
N TYR A 71 -1.53 -6.24 -6.41
CA TYR A 71 -2.60 -6.42 -7.38
C TYR A 71 -2.06 -6.19 -8.78
N CYS A 72 -2.58 -6.94 -9.75
CA CYS A 72 -2.19 -6.84 -11.15
C CYS A 72 -2.61 -5.49 -11.72
N GLU A 73 -1.65 -4.70 -12.20
CA GLU A 73 -1.90 -3.37 -12.76
C GLU A 73 -2.74 -3.41 -14.05
N ASN A 74 -2.77 -4.55 -14.74
CA ASN A 74 -3.54 -4.72 -15.98
C ASN A 74 -5.02 -5.06 -15.74
N CYS A 75 -5.35 -5.82 -14.69
CA CYS A 75 -6.72 -6.36 -14.51
C CYS A 75 -7.27 -6.33 -13.08
N GLY A 76 -6.50 -5.80 -12.11
CA GLY A 76 -6.90 -5.70 -10.71
C GLY A 76 -6.90 -7.01 -9.92
N ASN A 77 -6.52 -8.15 -10.51
CA ASN A 77 -6.46 -9.43 -9.80
C ASN A 77 -5.36 -9.43 -8.72
N LYS A 78 -5.64 -9.96 -7.52
CA LYS A 78 -4.63 -10.12 -6.47
C LYS A 78 -3.51 -11.05 -6.94
N LEU A 79 -2.27 -10.58 -6.83
CA LEU A 79 -1.05 -11.32 -7.19
C LEU A 79 -0.54 -12.12 -6.00
N TYR A 80 -0.37 -11.45 -4.88
CA TYR A 80 0.25 -12.00 -3.68
C TYR A 80 -0.26 -11.25 -2.45
N GLU A 81 -0.25 -11.94 -1.32
CA GLU A 81 -0.41 -11.32 -0.01
C GLU A 81 0.49 -12.00 1.02
N GLU A 82 0.94 -11.23 1.99
CA GLU A 82 1.72 -11.68 3.13
C GLU A 82 1.20 -10.98 4.39
N HIS A 83 1.11 -11.71 5.50
CA HIS A 83 0.67 -11.17 6.78
C HIS A 83 1.81 -11.30 7.78
N LEU A 84 2.05 -10.24 8.55
CA LEU A 84 2.99 -10.28 9.66
C LEU A 84 2.63 -9.27 10.74
N HIS A 85 3.05 -9.54 11.96
CA HIS A 85 3.00 -8.58 13.04
C HIS A 85 4.04 -7.46 12.84
N VAL A 86 3.57 -6.22 12.75
CA VAL A 86 4.41 -5.05 12.49
C VAL A 86 4.72 -4.33 13.80
N SER A 87 5.97 -4.46 14.24
CA SER A 87 6.52 -3.73 15.40
C SER A 87 7.53 -2.66 15.00
N ASP A 88 8.19 -2.81 13.86
CA ASP A 88 9.06 -1.82 13.23
C ASP A 88 8.91 -1.88 11.70
N ILE A 89 7.98 -1.08 11.17
CA ILE A 89 7.68 -1.06 9.74
C ILE A 89 8.90 -0.69 8.89
N VAL A 90 9.82 0.13 9.41
CA VAL A 90 10.98 0.63 8.64
C VAL A 90 11.96 -0.51 8.35
N SER A 91 12.17 -1.40 9.31
CA SER A 91 13.04 -2.57 9.12
C SER A 91 12.32 -3.78 8.52
N GLN A 92 11.02 -3.96 8.80
CA GLN A 92 10.26 -5.14 8.39
C GLN A 92 9.67 -5.06 6.98
N LEU A 93 9.32 -3.86 6.49
CA LEU A 93 8.73 -3.69 5.16
C LEU A 93 9.71 -4.01 4.01
N PRO A 94 10.99 -3.58 4.03
CA PRO A 94 11.89 -3.82 2.90
C PRO A 94 12.10 -5.30 2.54
N PRO A 95 12.32 -6.24 3.51
CA PRO A 95 12.42 -7.66 3.22
C PRO A 95 11.15 -8.27 2.60
N VAL A 96 9.97 -7.83 3.05
CA VAL A 96 8.67 -8.27 2.51
C VAL A 96 8.53 -7.82 1.05
N MET A 97 8.88 -6.57 0.76
CA MET A 97 8.94 -6.07 -0.62
C MET A 97 9.95 -6.84 -1.47
N GLU A 98 11.16 -7.09 -0.97
CA GLU A 98 12.19 -7.84 -1.70
C GLU A 98 11.75 -9.28 -1.99
N GLY A 99 11.12 -9.95 -1.03
CA GLY A 99 10.57 -11.30 -1.19
C GLY A 99 9.46 -11.37 -2.26
N PHE A 100 8.66 -10.32 -2.41
CA PHE A 100 7.73 -10.22 -3.53
C PHE A 100 8.45 -9.94 -4.86
N TYR A 101 9.26 -8.88 -4.93
CA TYR A 101 9.83 -8.42 -6.19
C TYR A 101 10.88 -9.36 -6.80
N SER A 102 11.57 -10.16 -5.97
CA SER A 102 12.54 -11.17 -6.42
C SER A 102 11.90 -12.43 -7.01
N SER A 103 10.60 -12.67 -6.79
CA SER A 103 9.89 -13.84 -7.30
C SER A 103 9.03 -13.49 -8.52
N GLU A 104 9.41 -14.00 -9.70
CA GLU A 104 8.58 -13.85 -10.90
C GLU A 104 7.22 -14.54 -10.75
N GLU A 105 7.18 -15.69 -10.08
CA GLU A 105 5.94 -16.41 -9.79
C GLU A 105 4.96 -15.53 -9.01
N ARG A 106 5.41 -14.88 -7.92
CA ARG A 106 4.56 -13.97 -7.13
C ARG A 106 4.13 -12.74 -7.91
N ARG A 107 4.96 -12.27 -8.86
CA ARG A 107 4.66 -11.13 -9.73
C ARG A 107 3.77 -11.47 -10.93
N THR A 108 3.55 -12.75 -11.22
CA THR A 108 2.81 -13.19 -12.41
C THR A 108 1.32 -13.32 -12.10
N CYS A 109 0.49 -12.59 -12.85
CA CYS A 109 -0.95 -12.64 -12.69
C CYS A 109 -1.53 -13.97 -13.17
N SER A 110 -2.11 -14.75 -12.27
CA SER A 110 -2.78 -16.02 -12.58
C SER A 110 -4.01 -15.87 -13.49
N LYS A 111 -4.59 -14.66 -13.59
CA LYS A 111 -5.79 -14.39 -14.40
C LYS A 111 -5.49 -13.95 -15.84
N CYS A 112 -4.45 -13.15 -16.07
CA CYS A 112 -4.17 -12.58 -17.39
C CYS A 112 -2.72 -12.77 -17.87
N GLY A 113 -1.86 -13.41 -17.08
CA GLY A 113 -0.46 -13.68 -17.44
C GLY A 113 0.47 -12.46 -17.39
N ALA A 114 -0.05 -11.25 -17.11
CA ALA A 114 0.78 -10.07 -16.96
C ALA A 114 1.73 -10.21 -15.76
N VAL A 115 3.00 -9.84 -15.97
CA VAL A 115 4.04 -9.88 -14.95
C VAL A 115 4.30 -8.47 -14.46
N MET A 116 4.13 -8.21 -13.15
CA MET A 116 4.41 -6.90 -12.55
C MET A 116 5.91 -6.59 -12.63
N SER A 117 6.27 -5.38 -13.04
CA SER A 117 7.66 -4.92 -13.00
C SER A 117 8.08 -4.52 -11.59
N PRO A 118 9.31 -4.85 -11.15
CA PRO A 118 9.86 -4.30 -9.91
C PRO A 118 9.97 -2.77 -9.95
N PRO A 119 9.91 -2.07 -8.80
CA PRO A 119 10.06 -0.63 -8.72
C PRO A 119 11.45 -0.19 -9.19
N VAL A 120 11.50 0.94 -9.89
CA VAL A 120 12.76 1.56 -10.30
C VAL A 120 13.39 2.22 -9.07
N LYS A 121 14.55 1.74 -8.63
CA LYS A 121 15.31 2.39 -7.56
C LYS A 121 15.76 3.77 -8.07
N LYS A 122 15.15 4.84 -7.54
CA LYS A 122 15.71 6.19 -7.66
C LYS A 122 16.88 6.25 -6.68
N GLY A 123 18.10 6.28 -7.22
CA GLY A 123 19.35 6.40 -6.46
C GLY A 123 19.57 7.81 -5.94
#